data_AF-A0A9D6XSH2-F1
#
_entry.id   AF-A0A9D6XSH2-F1
#
_cell.length_a   1.000
_cell.length_b   1.000
_cell.length_c   1.000
_cell.angle_alpha   90.00
_cell.angle_beta   90.00
_cell.angle_gamma   90.00
#
_symmetry.space_group_name_H-M   'P 1'
#
loop_
_entity.id
_entity.type
_entity.pdbx_description
1 polymer ?
#
loop_
_entity_poly.entity_id
_entity_poly.type
_entity_poly.pdbx_seq_one_letter_code
_entity_poly.pdbx_strand_id
1 'polypeptide(L)'
;MRTVGPMTEQFQHFVRDWNWKGTSYPPCGTEAYEREAEGGDGCLGRGGQRSRRLLAFLRSVGESQTAWEGVLQDLYRRGLTGRNLLLSVTDGCAGLAAAIETVYPRVAHQRCWVHKMRNLCEAVRRRDHDQFKHEAQRIYQATSLAEAEGAFRRFKLNWRGTYPAMVRRLEQDLPELLTFFRFPRHLWPKLRTTNVIERCFVEVRRRTRSMLCFVYVESVDRIIYGIFNGSNDQWRNRTLRVFTQAA
;
A
#
# COMPACT_ATOMS: atom_id res chain seq x y z
N MET A 1 33.27 -25.43 -13.66
CA MET A 1 33.13 -25.50 -15.13
C MET A 1 31.88 -26.31 -15.44
N ARG A 2 30.72 -25.65 -15.59
CA ARG A 2 29.49 -26.24 -16.14
C ARG A 2 28.84 -25.19 -17.04
N THR A 3 28.45 -25.66 -18.20
CA THR A 3 28.25 -24.98 -19.46
C THR A 3 26.95 -24.18 -19.50
N VAL A 4 27.04 -22.98 -20.07
CA VAL A 4 25.93 -22.08 -20.38
C VAL A 4 25.36 -22.48 -21.73
N GLY A 5 24.10 -22.93 -21.75
CA GLY A 5 23.30 -23.06 -22.98
C GLY A 5 22.50 -21.77 -23.24
N PRO A 6 22.17 -21.45 -24.51
CA PRO A 6 21.89 -20.09 -24.94
C PRO A 6 20.45 -19.67 -24.63
N MET A 7 20.29 -18.65 -23.81
CA MET A 7 18.99 -18.03 -23.45
C MET A 7 18.71 -16.81 -24.35
N THR A 8 18.84 -16.98 -25.67
CA THR A 8 18.78 -15.87 -26.65
C THR A 8 17.40 -15.64 -27.27
N GLU A 9 16.38 -16.45 -26.97
CA GLU A 9 15.03 -16.23 -27.52
C GLU A 9 14.04 -15.49 -26.59
N GLN A 10 14.37 -15.27 -25.31
CA GLN A 10 13.50 -14.46 -24.42
C GLN A 10 13.77 -12.95 -24.49
N PHE A 11 14.79 -12.52 -25.24
CA PHE A 11 15.26 -11.13 -25.23
C PHE A 11 14.57 -10.21 -26.25
N GLN A 12 13.84 -10.75 -27.22
CA GLN A 12 13.22 -9.95 -28.29
C GLN A 12 11.76 -9.53 -28.03
N HIS A 13 11.12 -10.01 -26.96
CA HIS A 13 9.79 -9.54 -26.55
C HIS A 13 9.84 -8.37 -25.53
N PHE A 14 11.04 -7.99 -25.07
CA PHE A 14 11.24 -6.99 -24.00
C PHE A 14 11.11 -5.52 -24.46
N VAL A 15 11.06 -5.26 -25.77
CA VAL A 15 11.34 -3.91 -26.33
C VAL A 15 10.18 -3.27 -27.13
N ARG A 16 9.06 -3.93 -27.43
CA ARG A 16 8.05 -3.34 -28.35
C ARG A 16 6.69 -2.92 -27.81
N ASP A 17 6.33 -3.24 -26.57
CA ASP A 17 5.05 -2.78 -25.98
C ASP A 17 5.23 -2.23 -24.56
N TRP A 18 5.92 -1.09 -24.44
CA TRP A 18 5.84 -0.22 -23.25
C TRP A 18 4.51 0.55 -23.22
N ASN A 19 3.41 -0.19 -23.34
CA ASN A 19 2.04 0.24 -23.10
C ASN A 19 1.55 -0.59 -21.92
N TRP A 20 1.33 0.05 -20.76
CA TRP A 20 1.18 -0.55 -19.41
C TRP A 20 0.02 -1.58 -19.23
N LYS A 21 -0.61 -2.07 -20.29
CA LYS A 21 -1.54 -3.21 -20.23
C LYS A 21 -0.79 -4.52 -20.46
N GLY A 22 -0.18 -5.06 -19.41
CA GLY A 22 0.16 -6.49 -19.36
C GLY A 22 1.65 -6.83 -19.29
N THR A 23 2.33 -6.46 -18.20
CA THR A 23 3.34 -7.35 -17.61
C THR A 23 3.49 -7.09 -16.11
N SER A 24 3.44 -8.18 -15.37
CA SER A 24 3.18 -8.38 -13.94
C SER A 24 4.38 -8.13 -13.03
N TYR A 25 4.83 -6.89 -12.89
CA TYR A 25 5.78 -6.52 -11.85
C TYR A 25 5.42 -5.14 -11.28
N PRO A 26 4.53 -5.05 -10.28
CA PRO A 26 4.48 -3.86 -9.46
C PRO A 26 5.73 -3.82 -8.57
N PRO A 27 6.32 -2.64 -8.33
CA PRO A 27 7.15 -2.47 -7.16
C PRO A 27 6.23 -2.65 -5.95
N CYS A 28 6.34 -3.81 -5.33
CA CYS A 28 5.56 -4.20 -4.17
C CYS A 28 6.30 -3.75 -2.92
N GLY A 29 6.00 -2.53 -2.47
CA GLY A 29 6.45 -2.03 -1.19
C GLY A 29 5.28 -2.04 -0.21
N THR A 30 5.54 -2.47 1.01
CA THR A 30 4.57 -2.43 2.10
C THR A 30 4.90 -1.22 2.98
N GLU A 31 3.96 -0.29 3.16
CA GLU A 31 4.07 0.70 4.22
C GLU A 31 3.72 0.03 5.54
N ALA A 32 4.70 -0.13 6.43
CA ALA A 32 4.46 -0.53 7.81
C ALA A 32 4.53 0.71 8.70
N TYR A 33 3.46 0.96 9.45
CA TYR A 33 3.45 1.97 10.50
C TYR A 33 3.87 1.30 11.80
N GLU A 34 5.14 1.39 12.13
CA GLU A 34 5.65 0.94 13.43
C GLU A 34 5.44 2.04 14.46
N ARG A 35 4.78 1.70 15.58
CA ARG A 35 4.99 2.42 16.83
C ARG A 35 6.32 1.89 17.36
N GLU A 36 7.35 2.74 17.46
CA GLU A 36 8.50 2.39 18.29
C GLU A 36 7.95 2.03 19.67
N ALA A 37 8.03 0.75 20.05
CA ALA A 37 7.79 0.36 21.42
C ALA A 37 9.00 0.82 22.21
N GLU A 38 8.76 1.81 23.05
CA GLU A 38 9.60 2.04 24.21
C GLU A 38 9.61 0.73 25.02
N GLY A 39 10.79 0.14 25.14
CA GLY A 39 11.01 -0.95 26.06
C GLY A 39 10.87 -0.47 27.49
N GLY A 40 10.31 -1.32 28.34
CA GLY A 40 10.50 -1.30 29.79
C GLY A 40 9.75 -0.20 30.55
N ASP A 41 8.88 -0.65 31.44
CA ASP A 41 8.43 0.04 32.66
C ASP A 41 7.70 1.38 32.51
N GLY A 42 6.38 1.28 32.57
CA GLY A 42 5.61 2.01 33.59
C GLY A 42 5.85 3.50 33.72
N CYS A 43 5.75 4.28 32.64
CA CYS A 43 5.56 5.73 32.71
C CYS A 43 4.75 6.23 31.50
N LEU A 44 3.51 6.64 31.73
CA LEU A 44 2.79 7.56 30.83
C LEU A 44 3.57 8.89 30.82
N GLY A 45 4.40 9.15 29.80
CA GLY A 45 5.06 10.45 29.68
C GLY A 45 6.03 10.61 28.50
N ARG A 46 5.68 11.53 27.59
CA ARG A 46 6.57 12.31 26.70
C ARG A 46 7.40 11.56 25.64
N GLY A 47 7.03 11.77 24.37
CA GLY A 47 8.04 12.15 23.37
C GLY A 47 8.68 11.09 22.47
N GLY A 48 8.10 9.91 22.29
CA GLY A 48 8.57 8.97 21.25
C GLY A 48 8.54 9.60 19.84
N GLN A 49 9.71 9.69 19.18
CA GLN A 49 9.87 10.31 17.87
C GLN A 49 9.18 9.44 16.81
N ARG A 50 7.94 9.79 16.46
CA ARG A 50 7.17 9.10 15.41
C ARG A 50 7.82 9.33 14.04
N SER A 51 8.67 8.39 13.64
CA SER A 51 9.41 8.40 12.39
C SER A 51 8.70 7.54 11.33
N ARG A 52 8.96 7.83 10.06
CA ARG A 52 8.51 7.00 8.94
C ARG A 52 9.73 6.39 8.29
N ARG A 53 9.65 5.11 7.95
CA ARG A 53 10.73 4.38 7.27
C ARG A 53 10.15 3.37 6.28
N LEU A 54 10.82 3.23 5.14
CA LEU A 54 10.69 2.07 4.27
C LEU A 54 11.49 0.93 4.91
N LEU A 55 10.82 -0.19 5.20
CA LEU A 55 11.42 -1.30 5.94
C LEU A 55 12.02 -2.37 5.02
N ALA A 56 11.38 -2.61 3.88
CA ALA A 56 11.79 -3.62 2.91
C ALA A 56 11.33 -3.27 1.51
N PHE A 57 12.04 -3.83 0.54
CA PHE A 57 11.61 -4.00 -0.83
C PHE A 57 12.07 -5.36 -1.30
N LEU A 58 11.29 -6.01 -2.15
CA LEU A 58 11.67 -7.27 -2.78
C LEU A 58 11.30 -7.20 -4.25
N ARG A 59 12.22 -7.67 -5.08
CA ARG A 59 11.93 -7.96 -6.48
C ARG A 59 11.38 -9.38 -6.56
N SER A 60 10.10 -9.51 -6.88
CA SER A 60 9.41 -10.81 -6.97
C SER A 60 8.94 -11.07 -8.40
N VAL A 61 8.98 -12.34 -8.82
CA VAL A 61 8.48 -12.82 -10.12
C VAL A 61 6.95 -12.89 -10.17
N GLY A 62 6.29 -12.80 -9.01
CA GLY A 62 4.83 -12.75 -8.92
C GLY A 62 4.31 -12.30 -7.56
N GLU A 63 3.00 -12.17 -7.45
CA GLU A 63 2.29 -11.70 -6.26
C GLU A 63 1.60 -12.84 -5.48
N SER A 64 2.20 -14.04 -5.49
CA SER A 64 1.64 -15.18 -4.76
C SER A 64 1.73 -14.96 -3.25
N GLN A 65 0.85 -15.61 -2.49
CA GLN A 65 0.89 -15.59 -1.02
C GLN A 65 2.27 -16.00 -0.49
N THR A 66 2.86 -17.07 -1.03
CA THR A 66 4.19 -17.54 -0.61
C THR A 66 5.28 -16.50 -0.81
N ALA A 67 5.25 -15.75 -1.93
CA ALA A 67 6.21 -14.67 -2.16
C ALA A 67 6.08 -13.56 -1.09
N TRP A 68 4.84 -13.22 -0.72
CA TRP A 68 4.57 -12.24 0.32
C TRP A 68 4.93 -12.73 1.72
N GLU A 69 4.63 -13.98 2.05
CA GLU A 69 5.02 -14.59 3.32
C GLU A 69 6.53 -14.55 3.51
N GLY A 70 7.32 -14.80 2.45
CA GLY A 70 8.78 -14.67 2.49
C GLY A 70 9.23 -13.27 2.93
N VAL A 71 8.63 -12.21 2.38
CA VAL A 71 8.92 -10.81 2.76
C VAL A 71 8.50 -10.53 4.20
N LEU A 72 7.29 -10.92 4.59
CA LEU A 72 6.76 -10.64 5.92
C LEU A 72 7.51 -11.42 7.00
N GLN A 73 7.94 -12.65 6.72
CA GLN A 73 8.78 -13.46 7.61
C GLN A 73 10.20 -12.89 7.74
N ASP A 74 10.75 -12.30 6.68
CA ASP A 74 12.03 -11.57 6.77
C ASP A 74 11.91 -10.37 7.72
N LEU A 75 10.84 -9.57 7.57
CA LEU A 75 10.55 -8.47 8.49
C LEU A 75 10.36 -8.95 9.93
N TYR A 76 9.66 -10.07 10.12
CA TYR A 76 9.47 -10.68 11.43
C TYR A 76 10.82 -11.06 12.06
N ARG A 77 11.70 -11.73 11.30
CA ARG A 77 13.05 -12.13 11.75
C ARG A 77 13.94 -10.92 12.06
N ARG A 78 13.71 -9.78 11.39
CA ARG A 78 14.39 -8.50 11.64
C ARG A 78 13.84 -7.73 12.85
N GLY A 79 12.80 -8.25 13.51
CA GLY A 79 12.27 -7.70 14.77
C GLY A 79 10.85 -7.14 14.68
N LEU A 80 10.24 -7.07 13.49
CA LEU A 80 8.85 -6.64 13.34
C LEU A 80 7.90 -7.78 13.77
N THR A 81 7.83 -8.08 15.06
CA THR A 81 7.09 -9.25 15.59
C THR A 81 5.57 -9.10 15.60
N GLY A 82 5.04 -7.99 15.08
CA GLY A 82 3.59 -7.69 15.09
C GLY A 82 3.04 -7.16 16.41
N ARG A 83 3.78 -7.25 17.53
CA ARG A 83 3.33 -6.77 18.86
C ARG A 83 2.97 -5.28 18.87
N ASN A 84 3.69 -4.48 18.09
CA ASN A 84 3.51 -3.03 18.00
C ASN A 84 2.96 -2.58 16.64
N LEU A 85 2.64 -3.53 15.76
CA LEU A 85 2.06 -3.25 14.45
C LEU A 85 0.54 -3.18 14.61
N LEU A 86 0.00 -1.97 14.55
CA LEU A 86 -1.43 -1.76 14.80
C LEU A 86 -2.29 -1.96 13.55
N LEU A 87 -1.74 -1.65 12.38
CA LEU A 87 -2.45 -1.62 11.11
C LEU A 87 -1.52 -1.97 9.96
N SER A 88 -1.99 -2.85 9.07
CA SER A 88 -1.41 -3.08 7.76
C SER A 88 -2.37 -2.60 6.67
N VAL A 89 -1.89 -1.75 5.75
CA VAL A 89 -2.68 -1.21 4.65
C VAL A 89 -2.18 -1.79 3.33
N THR A 90 -3.06 -2.41 2.55
CA THR A 90 -2.72 -3.02 1.25
C THR A 90 -3.55 -2.44 0.11
N ASP A 91 -3.09 -2.58 -1.12
CA ASP A 91 -3.78 -2.14 -2.35
C ASP A 91 -4.93 -3.07 -2.79
N GLY A 92 -5.11 -4.19 -2.09
CA GLY A 92 -6.12 -5.20 -2.39
C GLY A 92 -5.57 -6.47 -3.04
N CYS A 93 -4.24 -6.62 -3.16
CA CYS A 93 -3.59 -7.86 -3.54
C CYS A 93 -3.99 -9.02 -2.60
N ALA A 94 -4.64 -10.05 -3.15
CA ALA A 94 -5.15 -11.18 -2.38
C ALA A 94 -4.02 -12.01 -1.73
N GLY A 95 -2.90 -12.18 -2.43
CA GLY A 95 -1.74 -12.88 -1.90
C GLY A 95 -1.14 -12.19 -0.66
N LEU A 96 -1.06 -10.86 -0.67
CA LEU A 96 -0.56 -10.09 0.48
C LEU A 96 -1.55 -10.13 1.65
N ALA A 97 -2.85 -10.03 1.38
CA ALA A 97 -3.87 -10.12 2.42
C ALA A 97 -3.79 -11.48 3.16
N ALA A 98 -3.74 -12.58 2.42
CA ALA A 98 -3.59 -13.91 2.99
C ALA A 98 -2.26 -14.07 3.76
N ALA A 99 -1.16 -13.52 3.23
CA ALA A 99 0.14 -13.58 3.91
C ALA A 99 0.15 -12.78 5.24
N ILE A 100 -0.56 -11.65 5.31
CA ILE A 100 -0.70 -10.87 6.55
C ILE A 100 -1.47 -11.68 7.60
N GLU A 101 -2.54 -12.37 7.20
CA GLU A 101 -3.30 -13.24 8.10
C GLU A 101 -2.43 -14.38 8.65
N THR A 102 -1.55 -14.97 7.83
CA THR A 102 -0.61 -16.01 8.26
C THR A 102 0.46 -15.47 9.23
N VAL A 103 1.16 -14.39 8.86
CA VAL A 103 2.35 -13.93 9.60
C VAL A 103 2.00 -13.01 10.76
N TYR A 104 0.94 -12.22 10.63
CA TYR A 104 0.52 -11.19 11.58
C TYR A 104 -0.97 -11.31 11.95
N PRO A 105 -1.44 -12.45 12.49
CA PRO A 105 -2.87 -12.74 12.67
C PRO A 105 -3.61 -11.78 13.61
N ARG A 106 -2.90 -11.05 14.47
CA ARG A 106 -3.47 -10.08 15.43
C ARG A 106 -3.49 -8.64 14.91
N VAL A 107 -2.89 -8.39 13.75
CA VAL A 107 -2.76 -7.05 13.19
C VAL A 107 -4.00 -6.71 12.38
N ALA A 108 -4.57 -5.53 12.60
CA ALA A 108 -5.70 -5.10 11.81
C ALA A 108 -5.28 -4.91 10.34
N HIS A 109 -6.06 -5.46 9.42
CA HIS A 109 -5.85 -5.30 7.99
C HIS A 109 -6.83 -4.29 7.40
N GLN A 110 -6.34 -3.46 6.48
CA GLN A 110 -7.10 -2.45 5.79
C GLN A 110 -6.79 -2.42 4.30
N ARG A 111 -7.82 -2.25 3.48
CA ARG A 111 -7.66 -1.93 2.05
C ARG A 111 -7.48 -0.44 1.81
N CYS A 112 -6.70 -0.11 0.80
CA CYS A 112 -6.42 1.26 0.42
C CYS A 112 -7.61 1.89 -0.34
N TRP A 113 -8.14 2.98 0.19
CA TRP A 113 -9.21 3.76 -0.47
C TRP A 113 -8.78 4.33 -1.83
N VAL A 114 -7.52 4.75 -2.00
CA VAL A 114 -7.03 5.29 -3.29
C VAL A 114 -7.13 4.25 -4.39
N HIS A 115 -6.64 3.03 -4.12
CA HIS A 115 -6.69 1.92 -5.07
C HIS A 115 -8.13 1.46 -5.31
N LYS A 116 -8.95 1.35 -4.25
CA LYS A 116 -10.35 0.99 -4.40
C LYS A 116 -11.11 1.99 -5.27
N MET A 117 -10.93 3.29 -5.04
CA MET A 117 -11.57 4.35 -5.82
C MET A 117 -11.14 4.31 -7.28
N ARG A 118 -9.85 4.09 -7.56
CA ARG A 118 -9.35 3.93 -8.94
C ARG A 118 -10.06 2.77 -9.64
N ASN A 119 -10.07 1.59 -9.01
CA ASN A 119 -10.68 0.38 -9.56
C ASN A 119 -12.19 0.54 -9.81
N LEU A 120 -12.90 1.25 -8.93
CA LEU A 120 -14.33 1.52 -9.10
C LEU A 120 -14.58 2.53 -10.23
N CYS A 121 -13.82 3.63 -10.27
CA CYS A 121 -13.98 4.69 -11.28
C CYS A 121 -13.62 4.24 -12.69
N GLU A 122 -12.66 3.33 -12.87
CA GLU A 122 -12.29 2.76 -14.18
C GLU A 122 -13.43 1.98 -14.86
N ALA A 123 -14.35 1.43 -14.06
CA ALA A 123 -15.48 0.64 -14.55
C ALA A 123 -16.76 1.47 -14.78
N VAL A 124 -16.74 2.77 -14.47
CA VAL A 124 -17.90 3.66 -14.55
C VAL A 124 -17.84 4.49 -15.84
N ARG A 125 -18.99 4.70 -16.48
CA ARG A 125 -19.08 5.51 -17.70
C ARG A 125 -18.69 6.96 -17.40
N ARG A 126 -18.02 7.62 -18.34
CA ARG A 126 -17.52 9.00 -18.17
C ARG A 126 -18.59 10.00 -17.73
N ARG A 127 -19.82 9.86 -18.21
CA ARG A 127 -20.97 10.72 -17.83
C ARG A 127 -21.36 10.62 -16.35
N ASP A 128 -21.18 9.45 -15.74
CA ASP A 128 -21.60 9.16 -14.36
C ASP A 128 -20.42 9.27 -13.38
N HIS A 129 -19.20 9.43 -13.91
CA HIS A 129 -17.94 9.34 -13.19
C HIS A 129 -17.85 10.32 -12.01
N ASP A 130 -18.17 11.59 -12.22
CA ASP A 130 -17.98 12.62 -11.20
C ASP A 130 -18.98 12.48 -10.05
N GLN A 131 -20.25 12.18 -10.38
CA GLN A 131 -21.27 11.92 -9.36
C GLN A 131 -20.95 10.65 -8.57
N PHE A 132 -20.61 9.56 -9.27
CA PHE A 132 -20.24 8.29 -8.65
C PHE A 132 -19.05 8.45 -7.71
N LYS A 133 -18.00 9.13 -8.18
CA LYS A 133 -16.81 9.42 -7.39
C LYS A 133 -17.17 10.22 -6.15
N HIS A 134 -17.90 11.32 -6.29
CA HIS A 134 -18.27 12.18 -5.17
C HIS A 134 -19.10 11.44 -4.11
N GLU A 135 -20.07 10.62 -4.52
CA GLU A 135 -20.87 9.84 -3.58
C GLU A 135 -20.05 8.75 -2.87
N ALA A 136 -19.14 8.07 -3.58
CA ALA A 136 -18.22 7.12 -2.96
C ALA A 136 -17.23 7.81 -2.00
N GLN A 137 -16.80 9.04 -2.30
CA GLN A 137 -15.91 9.82 -1.42
C GLN A 137 -16.57 10.16 -0.08
N ARG A 138 -17.88 10.42 -0.08
CA ARG A 138 -18.63 10.71 1.17
C ARG A 138 -18.54 9.57 2.18
N ILE A 139 -18.34 8.33 1.75
CA ILE A 139 -18.23 7.16 2.64
C ILE A 139 -17.01 7.31 3.55
N TYR A 140 -15.82 7.51 2.98
CA TYR A 140 -14.59 7.58 3.77
C TYR A 140 -14.29 8.98 4.32
N GLN A 141 -15.01 10.01 3.87
CA GLN A 141 -14.93 11.37 4.40
C GLN A 141 -15.87 11.60 5.58
N ALA A 142 -16.76 10.65 5.89
CA ALA A 142 -17.67 10.70 7.02
C ALA A 142 -16.94 10.96 8.36
N THR A 143 -17.64 11.57 9.31
CA THR A 143 -17.06 11.95 10.60
C THR A 143 -17.15 10.83 11.65
N SER A 144 -17.94 9.79 11.36
CA SER A 144 -18.09 8.60 12.19
C SER A 144 -18.32 7.34 11.33
N LEU A 145 -18.15 6.16 11.94
CA LEU A 145 -18.44 4.88 11.29
C LEU A 145 -19.92 4.78 10.90
N ALA A 146 -20.83 5.20 11.79
CA ALA A 146 -22.27 5.20 11.52
C ALA A 146 -22.65 6.09 10.32
N GLU A 147 -22.02 7.26 10.20
CA GLU A 147 -22.21 8.13 9.03
C GLU A 147 -21.64 7.51 7.75
N ALA A 148 -20.49 6.82 7.83
CA ALA A 148 -19.89 6.12 6.69
C ALA A 148 -20.82 5.00 6.18
N GLU A 149 -21.38 4.21 7.08
CA GLU A 149 -22.36 3.17 6.75
C GLU A 149 -23.64 3.77 6.16
N GLY A 150 -24.14 4.87 6.73
CA GLY A 150 -25.28 5.60 6.19
C GLY A 150 -25.01 6.15 4.77
N ALA A 151 -23.81 6.68 4.54
CA ALA A 151 -23.38 7.13 3.22
C ALA A 151 -23.29 5.97 2.22
N PHE A 152 -22.78 4.81 2.65
CA PHE A 152 -22.74 3.61 1.81
C PHE A 152 -24.14 3.09 1.47
N ARG A 153 -25.10 3.11 2.41
CA ARG A 153 -26.50 2.73 2.13
C ARG A 153 -27.12 3.62 1.05
N ARG A 154 -26.90 4.94 1.12
CA ARG A 154 -27.37 5.87 0.07
C ARG A 154 -26.69 5.60 -1.27
N PHE A 155 -25.37 5.42 -1.27
CA PHE A 155 -24.61 5.07 -2.46
C PHE A 155 -25.12 3.77 -3.11
N LYS A 156 -25.40 2.74 -2.30
CA LYS A 156 -25.95 1.46 -2.75
C LYS A 156 -27.32 1.64 -3.40
N LEU A 157 -28.21 2.46 -2.84
CA LEU A 157 -29.52 2.72 -3.43
C LEU A 157 -29.41 3.40 -4.80
N ASN A 158 -28.53 4.39 -4.93
CA ASN A 158 -28.36 5.15 -6.17
C ASN A 158 -27.75 4.33 -7.31
N TRP A 159 -26.75 3.48 -7.00
CA TRP A 159 -25.93 2.85 -8.03
C TRP A 159 -26.16 1.35 -8.22
N ARG A 160 -26.95 0.69 -7.35
CA ARG A 160 -27.20 -0.76 -7.49
C ARG A 160 -27.93 -1.11 -8.77
N GLY A 161 -28.80 -0.23 -9.28
CA GLY A 161 -29.49 -0.43 -10.56
C GLY A 161 -28.55 -0.34 -11.77
N THR A 162 -27.68 0.67 -11.80
CA THR A 162 -26.81 0.96 -12.95
C THR A 162 -25.49 0.19 -12.93
N TYR A 163 -24.86 0.05 -11.76
CA TYR A 163 -23.54 -0.57 -11.57
C TYR A 163 -23.56 -1.65 -10.46
N PRO A 164 -24.40 -2.70 -10.59
CA PRO A 164 -24.56 -3.71 -9.55
C PRO A 164 -23.26 -4.43 -9.16
N ALA A 165 -22.37 -4.66 -10.13
CA ALA A 165 -21.08 -5.31 -9.88
C ALA A 165 -20.14 -4.44 -9.03
N MET A 166 -20.10 -3.12 -9.25
CA MET A 166 -19.25 -2.20 -8.50
C MET A 166 -19.74 -2.05 -7.07
N VAL A 167 -21.06 -1.94 -6.89
CA VAL A 167 -21.68 -1.89 -5.56
C VAL A 167 -21.39 -3.17 -4.76
N ARG A 168 -21.52 -4.35 -5.37
CA ARG A 168 -21.17 -5.63 -4.71
C ARG A 168 -19.71 -5.69 -4.30
N ARG A 169 -18.80 -5.30 -5.18
CA ARG A 169 -17.35 -5.27 -4.88
C ARG A 169 -17.04 -4.28 -3.76
N LEU A 170 -17.70 -3.13 -3.71
CA LEU A 170 -17.50 -2.17 -2.62
C LEU A 170 -18.08 -2.71 -1.31
N GLU A 171 -19.25 -3.36 -1.36
CA GLU A 171 -19.90 -3.98 -0.20
C GLU A 171 -19.01 -5.05 0.46
N GLN A 172 -18.41 -5.92 -0.36
CA GLN A 172 -17.50 -6.97 0.11
C GLN A 172 -16.26 -6.40 0.81
N ASP A 173 -15.65 -5.36 0.24
CA ASP A 173 -14.42 -4.76 0.76
C ASP A 173 -14.69 -3.73 1.88
N LEU A 174 -15.96 -3.36 2.13
CA LEU A 174 -16.32 -2.25 3.02
C LEU A 174 -15.79 -2.42 4.47
N PRO A 175 -15.87 -3.61 5.09
CA PRO A 175 -15.34 -3.80 6.45
C PRO A 175 -13.84 -3.49 6.54
N GLU A 176 -13.05 -3.99 5.59
CA GLU A 176 -11.59 -3.76 5.53
C GLU A 176 -11.28 -2.30 5.16
N LEU A 177 -12.10 -1.65 4.35
CA LEU A 177 -11.92 -0.24 3.97
C LEU A 177 -12.19 0.72 5.14
N LEU A 178 -13.09 0.36 6.06
CA LEU A 178 -13.48 1.20 7.20
C LEU A 178 -12.66 0.95 8.47
N THR A 179 -11.68 0.03 8.44
CA THR A 179 -10.80 -0.29 9.59
C THR A 179 -10.13 0.94 10.20
N PHE A 180 -9.80 1.97 9.42
CA PHE A 180 -9.16 3.20 9.93
C PHE A 180 -10.01 3.96 10.97
N PHE A 181 -11.34 3.76 11.01
CA PHE A 181 -12.21 4.40 12.01
C PHE A 181 -11.91 3.95 13.45
N ARG A 182 -11.21 2.82 13.63
CA ARG A 182 -10.73 2.34 14.93
C ARG A 182 -9.58 3.19 15.50
N PHE A 183 -8.98 4.05 14.68
CA PHE A 183 -7.83 4.87 15.04
C PHE A 183 -8.24 6.32 15.35
N PRO A 184 -7.41 7.10 16.06
CA PRO A 184 -7.66 8.51 16.32
C PRO A 184 -7.90 9.33 15.04
N ARG A 185 -8.87 10.26 15.09
CA ARG A 185 -9.33 11.08 13.95
C ARG A 185 -8.21 11.83 13.23
N HIS A 186 -7.20 12.31 13.96
CA HIS A 186 -6.07 13.02 13.37
C HIS A 186 -5.23 12.14 12.42
N LEU A 187 -5.27 10.80 12.55
CA LEU A 187 -4.55 9.87 11.68
C LEU A 187 -5.29 9.56 10.38
N TRP A 188 -6.61 9.73 10.33
CA TRP A 188 -7.43 9.32 9.20
C TRP A 188 -6.97 9.91 7.85
N PRO A 189 -6.57 11.19 7.73
CA PRO A 189 -6.07 11.71 6.47
C PRO A 189 -4.85 10.95 5.92
N LYS A 190 -3.97 10.43 6.80
CA LYS A 190 -2.83 9.62 6.37
C LYS A 190 -3.24 8.18 6.05
N LEU A 191 -4.06 7.56 6.91
CA LEU A 191 -4.49 6.16 6.74
C LEU A 191 -5.33 5.93 5.47
N ARG A 192 -6.00 6.97 4.97
CA ARG A 192 -6.82 6.90 3.75
C ARG A 192 -6.01 7.01 2.45
N THR A 193 -4.72 7.37 2.51
CA THR A 193 -3.90 7.65 1.31
C THR A 193 -2.61 6.85 1.29
N THR A 194 -2.20 6.36 0.12
CA THR A 194 -0.87 5.76 -0.11
C THR A 194 0.13 6.74 -0.74
N ASN A 195 -0.11 8.05 -0.63
CA ASN A 195 0.67 9.07 -1.32
C ASN A 195 2.18 8.99 -1.07
N VAL A 196 2.59 8.42 0.06
CA VAL A 196 4.00 8.38 0.45
C VAL A 196 4.75 7.32 -0.34
N ILE A 197 4.25 6.09 -0.34
CA ILE A 197 4.84 5.00 -1.12
C ILE A 197 4.69 5.23 -2.62
N GLU A 198 3.55 5.79 -3.06
CA GLU A 198 3.36 6.19 -4.46
C GLU A 198 4.42 7.20 -4.91
N ARG A 199 4.77 8.16 -4.05
CA ARG A 199 5.84 9.13 -4.33
C ARG A 199 7.20 8.45 -4.44
N CYS A 200 7.47 7.44 -3.62
CA CYS A 200 8.70 6.65 -3.71
C CYS A 200 8.77 5.90 -5.06
N PHE A 201 7.67 5.30 -5.51
CA PHE A 201 7.61 4.64 -6.82
C PHE A 201 7.70 5.60 -8.00
N VAL A 202 7.13 6.79 -7.89
CA VAL A 202 7.33 7.85 -8.89
C VAL A 202 8.82 8.21 -8.98
N GLU A 203 9.51 8.34 -7.86
CA GLU A 203 10.94 8.65 -7.85
C GLU A 203 11.80 7.51 -8.45
N VAL A 204 11.47 6.26 -8.14
CA VAL A 204 12.10 5.09 -8.78
C VAL A 204 11.91 5.17 -10.30
N ARG A 205 10.68 5.32 -10.79
CA ARG A 205 10.38 5.43 -12.22
C ARG A 205 11.10 6.60 -12.88
N ARG A 206 11.18 7.74 -12.20
CA ARG A 206 11.85 8.94 -12.71
C ARG A 206 13.34 8.70 -12.94
N ARG A 207 14.02 8.02 -12.02
CA ARG A 207 15.46 7.75 -12.13
C ARG A 207 15.80 6.60 -13.06
N THR A 208 14.95 5.58 -13.12
CA THR A 208 15.19 4.43 -14.02
C THR A 208 14.84 4.72 -15.47
N ARG A 209 13.96 5.69 -15.75
CA ARG A 209 13.55 6.05 -17.12
C ARG A 209 14.71 6.38 -18.06
N SER A 210 15.76 7.05 -17.56
CA SER A 210 16.94 7.39 -18.36
C SER A 210 17.93 6.26 -18.55
N MET A 211 17.78 5.16 -17.80
CA MET A 211 18.78 4.08 -17.74
C MET A 211 18.59 3.02 -18.82
N LEU A 212 17.47 3.04 -19.56
CA LEU A 212 17.09 2.18 -20.70
C LEU A 212 17.17 0.66 -20.46
N CYS A 213 18.35 0.11 -20.14
CA CYS A 213 18.56 -1.29 -19.78
C CYS A 213 19.57 -1.43 -18.63
N PHE A 214 19.45 -2.54 -17.90
CA PHE A 214 20.40 -2.91 -16.86
C PHE A 214 21.14 -4.17 -17.29
N VAL A 215 22.47 -4.14 -17.20
CA VAL A 215 23.33 -5.30 -17.53
C VAL A 215 23.21 -6.39 -16.46
N TYR A 216 23.12 -5.98 -15.20
CA TYR A 216 23.00 -6.86 -14.04
C TYR A 216 21.76 -6.52 -13.25
N VAL A 217 21.12 -7.56 -12.72
CA VAL A 217 19.89 -7.43 -11.95
C VAL A 217 20.15 -6.74 -10.62
N GLU A 218 21.29 -7.02 -10.01
CA GLU A 218 21.77 -6.44 -8.74
C GLU A 218 21.96 -4.92 -8.86
N SER A 219 22.25 -4.40 -10.06
CA SER A 219 22.36 -2.96 -10.29
C SER A 219 21.03 -2.26 -10.07
N VAL A 220 19.91 -2.92 -10.42
CA VAL A 220 18.55 -2.41 -10.18
C VAL A 220 18.31 -2.29 -8.68
N ASP A 221 18.65 -3.34 -7.92
CA ASP A 221 18.44 -3.38 -6.47
C ASP A 221 19.24 -2.29 -5.75
N ARG A 222 20.49 -2.03 -6.18
CA ARG A 222 21.31 -0.93 -5.63
C ARG A 222 20.70 0.45 -5.87
N ILE A 223 20.13 0.68 -7.05
CA ILE A 223 19.48 1.96 -7.37
C ILE A 223 18.21 2.15 -6.55
N ILE A 224 17.37 1.11 -6.47
CA ILE A 224 16.16 1.14 -5.64
C ILE A 224 16.52 1.39 -4.18
N TYR A 225 17.50 0.65 -3.66
CA TYR A 225 18.02 0.84 -2.30
C TYR A 225 18.49 2.28 -2.08
N GLY A 226 19.28 2.85 -3.00
CA GLY A 226 19.77 4.23 -2.89
C GLY A 226 18.63 5.27 -2.84
N ILE A 227 17.58 5.07 -3.63
CA ILE A 227 16.39 5.94 -3.63
C ILE A 227 15.62 5.82 -2.31
N PHE A 228 15.41 4.59 -1.84
CA PHE A 228 14.65 4.33 -0.61
C PHE A 228 15.42 4.77 0.63
N ASN A 229 16.73 4.53 0.69
CA ASN A 229 17.57 5.04 1.76
C ASN A 229 17.60 6.56 1.78
N GLY A 230 17.75 7.21 0.62
CA GLY A 230 17.66 8.67 0.52
C GLY A 230 16.30 9.23 0.96
N SER A 231 15.20 8.50 0.70
CA SER A 231 13.87 8.87 1.18
C SER A 231 13.77 8.73 2.71
N ASN A 232 14.34 7.66 3.29
CA ASN A 232 14.42 7.45 4.73
C ASN A 232 15.23 8.56 5.42
N ASP A 233 16.35 8.98 4.85
CA ASP A 233 17.17 10.07 5.38
C ASP A 233 16.39 11.41 5.38
N GLN A 234 15.64 11.69 4.31
CA GLN A 234 14.78 12.88 4.25
C GLN A 234 13.65 12.85 5.30
N TRP A 235 13.09 11.67 5.59
CA TRP A 235 12.04 11.53 6.59
C TRP A 235 12.57 11.58 8.01
N ARG A 236 13.78 11.06 8.27
CA ARG A 236 14.45 11.20 9.57
C ARG A 236 14.58 12.68 9.97
N ASN A 237 14.85 13.54 9.00
CA ASN A 237 15.04 14.97 9.22
C ASN A 237 13.73 15.79 9.16
N ARG A 238 12.56 15.15 8.99
CA ARG A 238 11.25 15.82 8.93
C ARG A 238 10.27 15.25 9.95
N THR A 239 9.99 16.01 11.01
CA THR A 239 8.94 15.66 11.96
C THR A 239 7.58 15.65 11.28
N LEU A 240 6.86 14.53 11.41
CA LEU A 240 5.53 14.38 10.84
C LEU A 240 4.51 15.17 11.67
N ARG A 241 4.18 16.39 11.22
CA ARG A 241 3.25 17.34 11.88
C ARG A 241 1.92 16.74 12.39
N VAL A 242 1.39 15.73 11.70
CA VAL A 242 0.11 15.08 12.03
C VAL A 242 0.19 14.18 13.26
N PHE A 243 1.39 13.73 13.60
CA PHE A 243 1.69 12.99 14.82
C PHE A 243 2.08 13.92 15.98
N THR A 244 2.08 15.24 15.76
CA THR A 244 2.60 16.25 16.68
C THR A 244 1.49 17.07 17.35
N GLN A 245 0.28 16.51 17.50
CA GLN A 245 -0.70 17.15 18.37
C GLN A 245 -0.22 17.05 19.82
N ALA A 246 0.36 18.18 20.25
CA ALA A 246 0.21 18.89 21.50
C ALA A 246 -0.57 18.15 22.59
N ALA A 247 0.05 18.13 23.78
CA ALA A 247 -0.55 17.84 25.06
C ALA A 247 -1.88 18.59 25.28
#